data_AF-A0AAV6WGR5-F1
#
_entry.id   AF-A0AAV6WGR5-F1
#
_cell.length_a   1.000
_cell.length_b   1.000
_cell.length_c   1.000
_cell.angle_alpha   90.00
_cell.angle_beta   90.00
_cell.angle_gamma   90.00
#
_symmetry.space_group_name_H-M   'P 1'
#
loop_
_entity.id
_entity.type
_entity.pdbx_description
1 polymer ?
#
loop_
_entity_poly.entity_id
_entity_poly.type
_entity_poly.pdbx_seq_one_letter_code
_entity_poly.pdbx_strand_id
1 'polypeptide(L)'
;MLVKHRAKVCYSPPGKTAALLLQRLLFHFPPQSDTDLNSYVIGDKTILKDAGIRDMKDVEALAPPPEIKETIPAQKYRGDVSYFICTRPGRGPIVLTDETRSLINLKLGCPSEEKLVL
;
A
#
# COMPACT_ATOMS: atom_id res chain seq x y z
N MET A 1 -7.36 24.74 3.76
CA MET A 1 -7.01 23.90 4.92
C MET A 1 -5.92 22.93 4.46
N LEU A 2 -4.66 23.17 4.82
CA LEU A 2 -3.54 22.35 4.33
C LEU A 2 -3.49 21.05 5.15
N VAL A 3 -4.04 19.96 4.62
CA VAL A 3 -4.01 18.65 5.28
C VAL A 3 -2.56 18.17 5.25
N LYS A 4 -1.86 18.23 6.39
CA LYS A 4 -0.53 17.61 6.53
C LYS A 4 -0.70 16.11 6.48
N HIS A 5 -0.56 15.51 5.29
CA HIS A 5 -0.46 14.06 5.16
C HIS A 5 0.81 13.58 5.87
N ARG A 6 0.64 12.89 7.00
CA ARG A 6 1.74 12.26 7.73
C ARG A 6 1.92 10.84 7.22
N ALA A 7 3.02 10.59 6.51
CA ALA A 7 3.42 9.23 6.18
C ALA A 7 4.04 8.56 7.41
N LYS A 8 3.70 7.29 7.64
CA LYS A 8 4.37 6.42 8.61
C LYS A 8 5.08 5.31 7.85
N VAL A 9 6.33 5.04 8.23
CA VAL A 9 7.13 3.96 7.64
C VAL A 9 7.26 2.85 8.67
N CYS A 10 6.91 1.63 8.27
CA CYS A 10 7.03 0.44 9.09
C CYS A 10 8.04 -0.52 8.44
N TYR A 11 8.85 -1.18 9.26
CA TYR A 11 9.80 -2.19 8.83
C TYR A 11 9.42 -3.52 9.45
N SER A 12 9.42 -4.59 8.66
CA SER A 12 9.19 -5.95 9.11
C SER A 12 10.11 -6.93 8.37
N PRO A 13 10.57 -8.00 9.03
CA PRO A 13 11.13 -9.14 8.34
C PRO A 13 10.17 -9.66 7.25
N PRO A 14 10.69 -10.18 6.12
CA PRO A 14 9.86 -10.67 5.03
C PRO A 14 9.06 -11.92 5.41
N GLY A 15 8.07 -12.26 4.58
CA GLY A 15 7.23 -13.45 4.76
C GLY A 15 6.16 -13.25 5.83
N LYS A 16 6.01 -14.23 6.73
CA LYS A 16 4.88 -14.31 7.67
C LYS A 16 4.75 -13.09 8.59
N THR A 17 5.86 -12.49 9.02
CA THR A 17 5.82 -11.33 9.91
C THR A 17 5.23 -10.10 9.23
N ALA A 18 5.62 -9.85 7.97
CA ALA A 18 5.07 -8.76 7.16
C ALA A 18 3.58 -8.98 6.88
N ALA A 19 3.20 -10.21 6.53
CA ALA A 19 1.80 -10.58 6.30
C ALA A 19 0.93 -10.36 7.55
N LEU A 20 1.40 -10.79 8.71
CA LEU A 20 0.69 -10.62 9.98
C LEU A 20 0.62 -9.14 10.39
N LEU A 21 1.68 -8.35 10.15
CA LEU A 21 1.64 -6.90 10.35
C LEU A 21 0.58 -6.24 9.46
N LEU A 22 0.52 -6.63 8.18
CA LEU A 22 -0.48 -6.11 7.25
C LEU A 22 -1.91 -6.46 7.69
N GLN A 23 -2.17 -7.69 8.13
CA GLN A 23 -3.47 -8.08 8.70
C GLN A 23 -3.88 -7.19 9.88
N ARG A 24 -2.96 -6.95 10.83
CA ARG A 24 -3.25 -6.06 11.98
C ARG A 24 -3.55 -4.63 11.55
N LEU A 25 -2.78 -4.11 10.58
CA LEU A 25 -2.99 -2.77 10.05
C LEU A 25 -4.33 -2.66 9.32
N LEU A 26 -4.69 -3.63 8.48
CA LEU A 26 -5.96 -3.64 7.76
C LEU A 26 -7.17 -3.84 8.68
N PHE A 27 -6.99 -4.60 9.77
CA PHE A 27 -8.03 -4.75 10.80
C PHE A 27 -8.33 -3.41 11.50
N HIS A 28 -7.28 -2.66 11.91
CA HIS A 28 -7.45 -1.38 12.60
C HIS A 28 -7.78 -0.22 11.65
N PHE A 29 -7.25 -0.22 10.44
CA PHE A 29 -7.43 0.82 9.43
C PHE A 29 -8.04 0.21 8.16
N PRO A 30 -9.29 -0.27 8.21
CA PRO A 30 -9.97 -0.71 7.01
C PRO A 30 -10.21 0.51 6.10
N PRO A 31 -10.20 0.33 4.77
CA PRO A 31 -10.50 1.41 3.85
C PRO A 31 -12.00 1.75 3.88
N GLN A 32 -12.39 2.81 3.17
CA GLN A 32 -13.81 3.12 2.99
C GLN A 32 -14.52 2.03 2.17
N SER A 33 -15.83 1.90 2.35
CA SER A 33 -16.63 0.79 1.80
C SER A 33 -16.63 0.72 0.27
N ASP A 34 -16.35 1.84 -0.39
CA ASP A 34 -16.29 2.02 -1.84
C ASP A 34 -14.87 1.88 -2.41
N THR A 35 -13.86 1.71 -1.55
CA THR A 35 -12.46 1.67 -1.97
C THR A 35 -12.06 0.26 -2.43
N ASP A 36 -11.45 0.17 -3.61
CA ASP A 36 -10.92 -1.10 -4.14
C ASP A 36 -9.59 -1.48 -3.45
N LEU A 37 -9.46 -2.76 -3.10
CA LEU A 37 -8.27 -3.27 -2.40
C LEU A 37 -6.96 -3.08 -3.20
N ASN A 38 -7.00 -3.12 -4.55
CA ASN A 38 -5.82 -2.90 -5.37
C ASN A 38 -5.35 -1.44 -5.39
N SER A 39 -6.26 -0.49 -5.18
CA SER A 39 -5.92 0.91 -4.99
C SER A 39 -5.45 1.18 -3.56
N TYR A 40 -5.96 0.41 -2.59
CA TYR A 40 -5.63 0.57 -1.19
C TYR A 40 -4.27 -0.04 -0.80
N VAL A 41 -3.86 -1.14 -1.43
CA VAL A 41 -2.56 -1.78 -1.20
C VAL A 41 -1.78 -1.83 -2.51
N ILE A 42 -0.75 -0.99 -2.60
CA ILE A 42 0.08 -0.82 -3.80
C ILE A 42 1.52 -1.31 -3.59
N GLY A 43 2.21 -1.62 -4.68
CA GLY A 43 3.56 -2.17 -4.68
C GLY A 43 3.57 -3.71 -4.72
N ASP A 44 4.28 -4.34 -3.81
CA ASP A 44 4.40 -5.80 -3.71
C ASP A 44 3.09 -6.43 -3.21
N LYS A 45 2.23 -6.86 -4.15
CA LYS A 45 0.94 -7.51 -3.85
C LYS A 45 1.08 -8.97 -3.39
N THR A 46 2.27 -9.57 -3.43
CA THR A 46 2.44 -10.96 -2.97
C THR A 46 2.16 -11.09 -1.47
N ILE A 47 2.39 -10.03 -0.70
CA ILE A 47 2.10 -9.96 0.73
C ILE A 47 0.60 -10.14 1.07
N LEU A 48 -0.32 -9.77 0.17
CA LEU A 48 -1.76 -9.97 0.37
C LEU A 48 -2.09 -11.46 0.36
N LYS A 49 -1.45 -12.22 -0.54
CA LYS A 49 -1.60 -13.68 -0.61
C LYS A 49 -1.02 -14.34 0.64
N ASP A 50 0.15 -13.89 1.10
CA ASP A 50 0.77 -14.38 2.34
C ASP A 50 -0.08 -14.07 3.58
N ALA A 51 -0.85 -12.97 3.53
CA ALA A 51 -1.84 -12.59 4.53
C ALA A 51 -3.20 -13.30 4.36
N GLY A 52 -3.39 -14.13 3.34
CA GLY A 52 -4.67 -14.80 3.07
C GLY A 52 -5.80 -13.84 2.70
N ILE A 53 -5.48 -12.64 2.20
CA ILE A 53 -6.44 -11.61 1.81
C ILE A 53 -6.53 -11.57 0.28
N ARG A 54 -7.71 -11.81 -0.26
CA ARG A 54 -8.01 -11.78 -1.70
C ARG A 54 -8.88 -10.61 -2.06
N ASP A 55 -9.87 -10.32 -1.23
CA ASP A 55 -10.84 -9.25 -1.47
C ASP A 55 -11.24 -8.52 -0.19
N MET A 56 -12.08 -7.50 -0.36
CA MET A 56 -12.53 -6.65 0.75
C MET A 56 -13.29 -7.42 1.84
N LYS A 57 -13.96 -8.53 1.50
CA LYS A 57 -14.68 -9.33 2.50
C LYS A 57 -13.72 -9.99 3.47
N ASP A 58 -12.54 -10.40 3.00
CA ASP A 58 -11.50 -10.98 3.85
C ASP A 58 -10.99 -9.96 4.86
N VAL A 59 -10.85 -8.69 4.45
CA VAL A 59 -10.44 -7.59 5.34
C VAL A 59 -11.48 -7.35 6.43
N GLU A 60 -12.77 -7.39 6.08
CA GLU A 60 -13.85 -7.21 7.05
C GLU A 60 -14.00 -8.40 8.01
N ALA A 61 -13.70 -9.61 7.52
CA ALA A 61 -13.71 -10.85 8.30
C ALA A 61 -12.43 -11.10 9.12
N LEU A 62 -11.44 -10.20 9.07
CA LEU A 62 -10.22 -10.34 9.87
C LEU A 62 -10.55 -10.44 11.37
N ALA A 63 -10.00 -11.48 11.99
CA ALA A 63 -10.10 -11.66 13.43
C ALA A 63 -9.35 -10.55 14.19
N PRO A 64 -9.84 -10.16 15.38
CA PRO A 64 -9.13 -9.21 16.22
C PRO A 64 -7.71 -9.72 16.57
N PRO A 65 -6.69 -8.86 16.51
CA PRO A 65 -5.34 -9.21 16.91
C PRO A 65 -5.29 -9.69 18.37
N PRO A 66 -4.41 -10.66 18.71
CA PRO A 66 -4.32 -11.24 20.05
C PRO A 66 -3.91 -10.25 21.14
N GLU A 67 -3.38 -9.08 20.76
CA GLU A 67 -3.02 -8.00 21.69
C GLU A 67 -4.25 -7.32 22.33
N ILE A 68 -5.43 -7.46 21.73
CA ILE A 68 -6.68 -6.88 22.23
C ILE A 68 -7.26 -7.81 23.29
N LYS A 69 -7.28 -7.36 24.55
CA LYS A 69 -8.00 -8.05 25.62
C LYS A 69 -9.50 -7.97 25.34
N GLU A 70 -10.20 -9.10 25.43
CA GLU A 70 -11.64 -9.28 25.11
C GLU A 70 -12.58 -8.24 25.76
N THR A 71 -12.12 -7.53 26.78
CA THR A 71 -12.88 -6.54 27.55
C THR A 71 -13.10 -5.21 26.84
N ILE A 72 -12.34 -4.88 25.78
CA ILE A 72 -12.47 -3.61 25.06
C ILE A 72 -12.79 -3.88 23.59
N PRO A 73 -13.94 -3.39 23.07
CA PRO A 73 -14.25 -3.54 21.66
C PRO A 73 -13.13 -2.90 20.83
N ALA A 74 -12.56 -3.70 19.93
CA ALA A 74 -11.48 -3.29 19.08
C ALA A 74 -11.88 -2.07 18.23
N GLN A 75 -11.31 -0.91 18.53
CA GLN A 75 -11.60 0.31 17.78
C GLN A 75 -11.00 0.22 16.38
N LYS A 76 -11.86 0.36 15.36
CA LYS A 76 -11.48 0.47 13.95
C LYS A 76 -11.56 1.94 13.52
N TYR A 77 -10.55 2.39 12.79
CA TYR A 77 -10.37 3.74 12.28
C TYR A 77 -10.54 3.73 10.77
N ARG A 78 -11.79 3.53 10.32
CA ARG A 78 -12.09 3.34 8.90
C ARG A 78 -11.78 4.63 8.12
N GLY A 79 -10.96 4.51 7.07
CA GLY A 79 -10.61 5.63 6.19
C GLY A 79 -9.56 6.62 6.74
N ASP A 80 -9.02 6.40 7.94
CA ASP A 80 -7.96 7.25 8.50
C ASP A 80 -6.61 7.09 7.77
N VAL A 81 -6.43 5.96 7.08
CA VAL A 81 -5.30 5.68 6.20
C VAL A 81 -5.80 5.69 4.76
N SER A 82 -5.11 6.39 3.87
CA SER A 82 -5.50 6.51 2.46
C SER A 82 -5.08 5.28 1.63
N TYR A 83 -3.89 4.74 1.86
CA TYR A 83 -3.36 3.55 1.20
C TYR A 83 -2.11 3.03 1.92
N PHE A 84 -1.72 1.79 1.62
CA PHE A 84 -0.49 1.15 2.03
C PHE A 84 0.43 0.94 0.83
N ILE A 85 1.71 1.26 1.00
CA ILE A 85 2.76 0.87 0.05
C ILE A 85 3.55 -0.29 0.67
N CYS A 86 3.47 -1.46 0.04
CA CYS A 86 4.32 -2.60 0.39
C CYS A 86 5.50 -2.64 -0.56
N THR A 87 6.72 -2.52 -0.04
CA THR A 87 7.94 -2.54 -0.85
C THR A 87 9.07 -3.26 -0.12
N ARG A 88 10.10 -3.62 -0.86
CA ARG A 88 11.32 -4.28 -0.37
C ARG A 88 12.53 -3.36 -0.58
N PRO A 89 13.62 -3.55 0.17
CA PRO A 89 14.86 -2.81 -0.08
C PRO A 89 15.29 -2.89 -1.55
N GLY A 90 15.52 -1.72 -2.15
CA GLY A 90 15.86 -1.58 -3.57
C GLY A 90 17.34 -1.83 -3.88
N ARG A 91 17.66 -1.97 -5.16
CA ARG A 91 19.04 -2.22 -5.65
C ARG A 91 19.88 -0.95 -5.87
N GLY A 92 19.28 0.23 -5.71
CA GLY A 92 19.91 1.51 -6.05
C GLY A 92 19.52 2.03 -7.45
N PRO A 93 20.12 3.15 -7.88
CA PRO A 93 19.82 3.76 -9.18
C PRO A 93 20.35 2.91 -10.33
N ILE A 94 19.61 2.91 -11.45
CA ILE A 94 20.02 2.28 -12.71
C ILE A 94 19.85 3.28 -13.85
N VAL A 95 20.78 3.29 -14.80
CA VAL A 95 20.64 4.07 -16.03
C VAL A 95 19.72 3.29 -16.97
N LEU A 96 18.65 3.93 -17.41
CA LEU A 96 17.77 3.38 -18.44
C LEU A 96 18.32 3.82 -19.80
N THR A 97 18.86 2.88 -20.57
CA THR A 97 19.40 3.12 -21.92
C THR A 97 18.32 3.09 -23.01
N ASP A 98 17.10 2.73 -22.64
CA ASP A 98 15.95 2.66 -23.53
C ASP A 98 15.32 4.05 -23.68
N GLU A 99 15.52 4.68 -24.83
CA GLU A 99 15.04 6.03 -25.14
C GLU A 99 13.50 6.15 -25.09
N THR A 100 12.76 5.05 -25.27
CA THR A 100 11.29 5.07 -25.12
C THR A 100 10.88 5.35 -23.67
N ARG A 101 11.78 5.11 -22.71
CA ARG A 101 11.56 5.40 -21.29
C ARG A 101 11.93 6.84 -20.92
N SER A 102 12.53 7.61 -21.83
CA SER A 102 12.79 9.03 -21.61
C SER A 102 11.48 9.79 -21.31
N LEU A 103 11.55 10.67 -20.32
CA LEU A 103 10.46 11.59 -19.97
C LEU A 103 10.53 12.89 -20.80
N ILE A 104 11.61 13.06 -21.58
CA ILE A 104 11.86 14.25 -22.38
C ILE A 104 11.91 13.83 -23.84
N ASN A 105 11.16 14.53 -24.69
CA ASN A 105 11.30 14.39 -26.13
C ASN A 105 12.64 15.01 -26.55
N LEU A 106 13.58 14.17 -27.00
CA LEU A 106 14.93 14.59 -27.38
C LEU A 106 14.99 15.60 -28.54
N LYS A 107 13.95 15.67 -29.38
CA LYS A 107 13.90 16.63 -30.50
C LYS A 107 13.39 17.99 -30.08
N LEU A 108 12.43 18.03 -29.15
CA LEU A 108 11.72 19.26 -28.76
C LEU A 108 12.19 19.82 -27.43
N GLY A 109 12.89 19.03 -26.60
CA GLY A 109 13.34 19.43 -25.28
C GLY A 109 12.22 19.62 -24.25
N CYS A 110 10.99 19.23 -24.60
CA CYS A 110 9.80 19.31 -23.74
C CYS A 110 9.39 17.92 -23.21
N PRO A 111 8.52 17.84 -22.19
CA PRO A 111 7.98 16.57 -21.70
C PRO A 111 7.37 15.76 -22.84
N SER A 112 7.58 14.44 -22.84
CA SER A 112 6.96 13.56 -23.83
C SER A 112 5.44 13.54 -23.63
N GLU A 113 4.70 14.07 -24.61
CA GLU A 113 3.23 14.18 -24.54
C GLU A 113 2.53 12.83 -24.36
N GLU A 114 3.15 11.75 -24.82
CA GLU A 114 2.65 10.37 -24.72
C GLU A 114 2.64 9.80 -23.28
N LYS A 115 3.20 10.51 -22.29
CA LYS A 115 3.25 10.06 -20.88
C LYS A 115 2.45 10.93 -19.92
N LEU A 116 1.69 11.91 -20.43
CA LEU A 116 0.84 12.79 -19.61
C LEU A 116 -0.55 12.23 -19.32
N VAL A 117 -0.88 11.03 -19.83
CA VAL A 117 -2.10 10.32 -19.46
C VAL A 117 -1.76 9.31 -18.37
N LEU A 118 -2.09 9.71 -17.14
CA LEU A 118 -1.97 8.93 -15.90
C LEU A 118 -2.74 7.60 -15.95
#